data_AF-A0A1M3L4S3-F1
#
_entry.id   AF-A0A1M3L4S3-F1
#
_cell.length_a   1.000
_cell.length_b   1.000
_cell.length_c   1.000
_cell.angle_alpha   90.00
_cell.angle_beta   90.00
_cell.angle_gamma   90.00
#
_symmetry.space_group_name_H-M   'P 1'
#
loop_
_entity.id
_entity.type
_entity.pdbx_description
1 polymer ?
#
loop_
_entity_poly.entity_id
_entity_poly.type
_entity_poly.pdbx_seq_one_letter_code
_entity_poly.pdbx_strand_id
1 'polypeptide(L)'
;MINNVAKVKTIYQTLQNRGNYKEVEKDGPFPCLHNRAWLGPGYYFWEKWQSNAHWWGEQIYGENYIICEAECTITNDNCYDLVGNTDHLDEFENIYNAMVDNGRYGHDIKVADVIDILRNQMKSFNYEAIKSPSHGARRYNNQYSFNIKFKYDSQVKDNMSNKQRLEVRPLIQICIFKKSGLGLRDFHIIYIPE
;
A
#
# COMPACT_ATOMS: atom_id res chain seq x y z
N MET A 1 22.89 17.34 -5.89
CA MET A 1 22.53 16.56 -4.69
C MET A 1 21.25 17.13 -4.13
N ILE A 2 20.11 16.49 -4.38
CA ILE A 2 18.86 16.87 -3.74
C ILE A 2 18.95 16.34 -2.31
N ASN A 3 18.95 17.23 -1.32
CA ASN A 3 18.92 16.86 0.10
C ASN A 3 17.70 15.97 0.33
N ASN A 4 17.93 14.68 0.49
CA ASN A 4 16.88 13.70 0.76
C ASN A 4 16.55 13.77 2.26
N VAL A 5 15.90 14.87 2.66
CA VAL A 5 15.49 15.07 4.04
C VAL A 5 14.45 14.00 4.34
N ALA A 6 14.75 13.13 5.31
CA ALA A 6 13.81 12.15 5.83
C ALA A 6 12.50 12.86 6.19
N LYS A 7 11.39 12.44 5.57
CA LYS A 7 10.07 13.04 5.81
C LYS A 7 9.28 12.13 6.73
N VAL A 8 8.77 12.72 7.81
CA VAL A 8 7.71 12.12 8.61
C VAL A 8 6.46 11.99 7.73
N LYS A 9 5.82 10.83 7.79
CA LYS A 9 4.64 10.47 7.04
C LYS A 9 3.54 10.05 8.00
N THR A 10 2.37 10.66 7.84
CA THR A 10 1.14 10.17 8.43
C THR A 10 0.61 9.00 7.60
N ILE A 11 0.29 7.90 8.28
CA ILE A 11 -0.16 6.65 7.67
C ILE A 11 -1.37 6.10 8.43
N TYR A 12 -2.24 5.36 7.73
CA TYR A 12 -3.52 4.93 8.27
C TYR A 12 -3.71 3.42 8.20
N GLN A 13 -4.04 2.79 9.33
CA GLN A 13 -4.42 1.37 9.38
C GLN A 13 -5.93 1.24 9.56
N THR A 14 -6.57 0.46 8.70
CA THR A 14 -7.98 0.10 8.84
C THR A 14 -8.10 -1.26 9.51
N LEU A 15 -8.92 -1.35 10.55
CA LEU A 15 -9.18 -2.59 11.30
C LEU A 15 -10.69 -2.85 11.36
N GLN A 16 -11.08 -4.12 11.47
CA GLN A 16 -12.45 -4.48 11.79
C GLN A 16 -12.84 -3.88 13.15
N ASN A 17 -14.02 -3.27 13.25
CA ASN A 17 -14.54 -2.85 14.54
C ASN A 17 -14.97 -4.09 15.35
N ARG A 18 -14.32 -4.29 16.50
CA ARG A 18 -14.63 -5.37 17.47
C ARG A 18 -14.96 -4.82 18.86
N GLY A 19 -15.11 -3.50 19.01
CA GLY A 19 -15.35 -2.84 20.29
C GLY A 19 -14.18 -2.86 21.27
N ASN A 20 -13.00 -3.35 20.87
CA ASN A 20 -11.82 -3.51 21.73
C ASN A 20 -10.87 -2.29 21.68
N TYR A 21 -11.43 -1.07 21.71
CA TYR A 21 -10.68 0.17 21.45
C TYR A 21 -9.46 0.36 22.36
N LYS A 22 -9.57 0.01 23.65
CA LYS A 22 -8.44 0.10 24.60
C LYS A 22 -7.28 -0.83 24.24
N GLU A 23 -7.57 -2.01 23.72
CA GLU A 23 -6.55 -2.96 23.23
C GLU A 23 -5.91 -2.40 21.96
N VAL A 24 -6.71 -1.82 21.06
CA VAL A 24 -6.20 -1.24 19.82
C VAL A 24 -5.22 -0.09 20.10
N GLU A 25 -5.58 0.83 20.99
CA GLU A 25 -4.70 1.95 21.40
C GLU A 25 -3.40 1.48 22.05
N LYS A 26 -3.46 0.40 22.84
CA LYS A 26 -2.31 -0.08 23.61
C LYS A 26 -1.39 -1.00 22.80
N ASP A 27 -1.99 -1.93 22.07
CA ASP A 27 -1.32 -3.09 21.49
C ASP A 27 -1.25 -3.01 19.96
N GLY A 28 -1.87 -2.01 19.33
CA GLY A 28 -1.73 -1.73 17.90
C GLY A 28 -0.33 -1.24 17.49
N PRO A 29 -0.03 -1.18 16.18
CA PRO A 29 -0.83 -1.71 15.07
C PRO A 29 -0.92 -3.24 15.09
N PHE A 30 -1.86 -3.81 14.34
CA PHE A 30 -2.00 -5.26 14.18
C PHE A 30 -1.54 -5.72 12.78
N PRO A 31 -0.87 -6.89 12.68
CA PRO A 31 -0.39 -7.40 11.41
C PRO A 31 -1.51 -8.10 10.62
N CYS A 32 -1.43 -8.04 9.30
CA CYS A 32 -2.11 -8.94 8.40
C CYS A 32 -1.22 -10.16 8.15
N LEU A 33 -1.67 -11.33 8.58
CA LEU A 33 -0.96 -12.61 8.41
C LEU A 33 -1.63 -13.53 7.38
N HIS A 34 -2.62 -13.01 6.65
CA HIS A 34 -3.37 -13.79 5.68
C HIS A 34 -2.50 -14.13 4.45
N ASN A 35 -2.58 -15.37 3.97
CA ASN A 35 -1.91 -15.80 2.73
C ASN A 35 -2.37 -15.10 1.44
N ARG A 36 -3.37 -14.21 1.51
CA ARG A 36 -3.89 -13.41 0.40
C ARG A 36 -3.57 -11.92 0.54
N ALA A 37 -2.75 -11.57 1.54
CA ALA A 37 -2.28 -10.21 1.73
C ALA A 37 -1.48 -9.76 0.49
N TRP A 38 -1.77 -8.56 -0.03
CA TRP A 38 -1.28 -8.11 -1.34
C TRP A 38 0.24 -8.08 -1.46
N LEU A 39 0.91 -7.75 -0.36
CA LEU A 39 2.37 -7.60 -0.24
C LEU A 39 2.99 -8.64 0.71
N GLY A 40 2.27 -9.72 1.02
CA GLY A 40 2.67 -10.74 2.00
C GLY A 40 2.43 -10.33 3.47
N PRO A 41 2.88 -11.12 4.45
CA PRO A 41 2.65 -10.84 5.87
C PRO A 41 3.35 -9.56 6.36
N GLY A 42 2.64 -8.73 7.13
CA GLY A 42 3.16 -7.49 7.70
C GLY A 42 2.08 -6.55 8.25
N TYR A 43 2.47 -5.33 8.60
CA TYR A 43 1.60 -4.27 9.10
C TYR A 43 1.23 -3.32 7.95
N TYR A 44 -0.05 -3.28 7.61
CA TYR A 44 -0.54 -2.58 6.44
C TYR A 44 -1.08 -1.20 6.78
N PHE A 45 -0.64 -0.21 6.00
CA PHE A 45 -1.09 1.16 6.11
C PHE A 45 -1.34 1.81 4.74
N TRP A 46 -2.21 2.81 4.72
CA TRP A 46 -2.38 3.72 3.59
C TRP A 46 -1.55 4.97 3.79
N GLU A 47 -0.76 5.37 2.78
CA GLU A 47 0.04 6.60 2.85
C GLU A 47 -0.86 7.84 2.66
N LYS A 48 -0.71 8.84 3.55
CA LYS A 48 -1.17 10.23 3.41
C LYS A 48 -2.67 10.52 3.40
N TRP A 49 -3.50 9.78 2.67
CA TRP A 49 -4.93 10.11 2.54
C TRP A 49 -5.82 9.17 3.36
N GLN A 50 -6.39 9.67 4.45
CA GLN A 50 -7.38 8.95 5.26
C GLN A 50 -8.55 8.39 4.43
N SER A 51 -8.93 9.06 3.33
CA SER A 51 -9.95 8.58 2.39
C SER A 51 -9.65 7.19 1.81
N ASN A 52 -8.37 6.82 1.69
CA ASN A 52 -7.99 5.48 1.23
C ASN A 52 -8.28 4.43 2.31
N ALA A 53 -8.12 4.78 3.59
CA ALA A 53 -8.47 3.91 4.71
C ALA A 53 -9.99 3.73 4.87
N HIS A 54 -10.77 4.79 4.66
CA HIS A 54 -12.24 4.69 4.59
C HIS A 54 -12.70 3.83 3.42
N TRP A 55 -12.15 4.07 2.22
CA TRP A 55 -12.45 3.25 1.04
C TRP A 55 -12.24 1.77 1.35
N TRP A 56 -11.08 1.41 1.89
CA TRP A 56 -10.77 0.01 2.23
C TRP A 56 -11.68 -0.55 3.32
N GLY A 57 -11.99 0.25 4.35
CA GLY A 57 -12.90 -0.12 5.42
C GLY A 57 -14.28 -0.49 4.91
N GLU A 58 -14.86 0.37 4.06
CA GLU A 58 -16.13 0.10 3.41
C GLU A 58 -16.07 -1.12 2.49
N GLN A 59 -14.99 -1.30 1.73
CA GLN A 59 -14.86 -2.44 0.81
C GLN A 59 -14.81 -3.79 1.53
N ILE A 60 -14.16 -3.87 2.69
CA ILE A 60 -13.89 -5.14 3.37
C ILE A 60 -14.85 -5.40 4.53
N TYR A 61 -15.25 -4.36 5.25
CA TYR A 61 -16.01 -4.46 6.49
C TYR A 61 -17.36 -3.74 6.47
N GLY A 62 -17.73 -3.07 5.36
CA GLY A 62 -18.93 -2.24 5.31
C GLY A 62 -18.84 -1.10 6.32
N GLU A 63 -19.80 -0.99 7.23
CA GLU A 63 -19.80 0.01 8.30
C GLU A 63 -19.01 -0.44 9.55
N ASN A 64 -18.54 -1.69 9.60
CA ASN A 64 -17.93 -2.28 10.79
C ASN A 64 -16.39 -2.18 10.80
N TYR A 65 -15.84 -0.96 10.69
CA TYR A 65 -14.40 -0.71 10.73
C TYR A 65 -14.02 0.51 11.56
N ILE A 66 -12.82 0.48 12.14
CA ILE A 66 -12.16 1.65 12.73
C ILE A 66 -10.95 2.03 11.88
N ILE A 67 -10.51 3.29 11.99
CA ILE A 67 -9.23 3.74 11.40
C ILE A 67 -8.33 4.23 12.52
N CYS A 68 -7.09 3.76 12.49
CA CYS A 68 -6.01 4.26 13.31
C CYS A 68 -5.04 5.08 12.46
N GLU A 69 -4.52 6.16 13.02
CA GLU A 69 -3.45 6.97 12.47
C GLU A 69 -2.14 6.64 13.18
N ALA A 70 -1.02 6.74 12.47
CA ALA A 70 0.31 6.69 13.03
C ALA A 70 1.28 7.57 12.22
N GLU A 71 2.46 7.80 12.78
CA GLU A 71 3.58 8.43 12.08
C GLU A 71 4.72 7.44 11.84
N CYS A 72 5.38 7.56 10.69
CA CYS A 72 6.61 6.85 10.39
C CYS A 72 7.59 7.74 9.60
N THR A 73 8.83 7.28 9.45
CA THR A 73 9.87 7.96 8.67
C THR A 73 10.28 7.07 7.50
N ILE A 74 9.99 7.54 6.28
CA ILE A 74 10.32 6.82 5.04
C ILE A 74 11.46 7.52 4.32
N THR A 75 12.45 6.72 3.93
CA THR A 75 13.63 7.11 3.14
C THR A 75 13.86 6.08 2.04
N ASN A 76 14.74 6.39 1.09
CA ASN A 76 15.16 5.41 0.08
C ASN A 76 15.98 4.26 0.66
N ASP A 77 16.55 4.42 1.86
CA ASP A 77 17.44 3.43 2.48
C ASP A 77 16.67 2.41 3.33
N ASN A 78 15.45 2.74 3.77
CA ASN A 78 14.65 1.89 4.68
C ASN A 78 13.34 1.38 4.09
N CYS A 79 12.89 1.89 2.95
CA CYS A 79 11.67 1.45 2.28
C CYS A 79 11.92 1.11 0.81
N TYR A 80 11.54 -0.11 0.41
CA TYR A 80 11.59 -0.54 -0.98
C TYR A 80 10.38 0.04 -1.72
N ASP A 81 10.67 1.04 -2.54
CA ASP A 81 9.72 1.93 -3.21
C ASP A 81 9.32 1.45 -4.62
N LEU A 82 8.16 0.80 -4.77
CA LEU A 82 7.56 0.44 -6.07
C LEU A 82 6.66 1.54 -6.67
N VAL A 83 6.72 2.76 -6.14
CA VAL A 83 5.89 3.89 -6.58
C VAL A 83 6.71 4.92 -7.36
N GLY A 84 7.88 5.29 -6.84
CA GLY A 84 8.69 6.40 -7.34
C GLY A 84 10.19 6.11 -7.49
N ASN A 85 10.66 4.92 -7.11
CA ASN A 85 12.04 4.52 -7.36
C ASN A 85 12.11 3.55 -8.55
N THR A 86 12.68 4.02 -9.66
CA THR A 86 12.79 3.24 -10.90
C THR A 86 13.76 2.07 -10.78
N ASP A 87 14.83 2.21 -10.00
CA ASP A 87 15.81 1.13 -9.83
C ASP A 87 15.19 -0.04 -9.07
N HIS A 88 14.35 0.24 -8.07
CA HIS A 88 13.57 -0.79 -7.38
C HIS A 88 12.51 -1.45 -8.29
N LEU A 89 11.95 -0.71 -9.25
CA LEU A 89 11.01 -1.26 -10.24
C LEU A 89 11.74 -2.21 -11.20
N ASP A 90 12.91 -1.80 -11.70
CA ASP A 90 13.75 -2.62 -12.58
C ASP A 90 14.22 -3.90 -11.87
N GLU A 91 14.66 -3.80 -10.61
CA GLU A 91 15.00 -4.98 -9.80
C GLU A 91 13.80 -5.91 -9.61
N PHE A 92 12.62 -5.36 -9.33
CA PHE A 92 11.40 -6.14 -9.14
C PHE A 92 10.98 -6.87 -10.43
N GLU A 93 11.08 -6.21 -11.59
CA GLU A 93 10.86 -6.81 -12.90
C GLU A 93 11.86 -7.94 -13.19
N ASN A 94 13.14 -7.72 -12.91
CA ASN A 94 14.19 -8.73 -13.12
C ASN A 94 13.94 -10.00 -12.31
N ILE A 95 13.50 -9.87 -11.06
CA ILE A 95 13.15 -11.02 -10.21
C ILE A 95 11.93 -11.75 -10.76
N TYR A 96 10.89 -11.01 -11.15
CA TYR A 96 9.71 -11.60 -11.77
C TYR A 96 10.07 -12.40 -13.03
N ASN A 97 10.88 -11.84 -13.93
CA ASN A 97 11.31 -12.53 -15.15
C ASN A 97 12.14 -13.78 -14.84
N ALA A 98 13.06 -13.70 -13.87
CA ALA A 98 13.80 -14.87 -13.42
C ALA A 98 12.89 -15.96 -12.83
N MET A 99 11.80 -15.61 -12.13
CA MET A 99 10.82 -16.58 -11.62
C MET A 99 10.08 -17.29 -12.76
N VAL A 100 9.70 -16.54 -13.81
CA VAL A 100 9.06 -17.08 -15.01
C VAL A 100 10.01 -18.04 -15.74
N ASP A 101 11.25 -17.63 -15.98
CA ASP A 101 12.24 -18.41 -16.73
C ASP A 101 12.63 -19.71 -16.02
N ASN A 102 12.66 -19.71 -14.68
CA ASN A 102 12.97 -20.90 -13.90
C ASN A 102 11.82 -21.92 -13.84
N GLY A 103 10.64 -21.63 -14.43
CA GLY A 103 9.53 -22.57 -14.59
C GLY A 103 8.91 -23.12 -13.29
N ARG A 104 9.32 -22.59 -12.13
CA ARG A 104 8.88 -23.04 -10.79
C ARG A 104 7.54 -22.45 -10.38
N TYR A 105 7.15 -21.35 -11.00
CA TYR A 105 5.89 -20.67 -10.77
C TYR A 105 5.11 -20.72 -12.09
N GLY A 106 3.89 -21.24 -12.06
CA GLY A 106 3.01 -21.18 -13.24
C GLY A 106 2.66 -19.73 -13.61
N HIS A 107 1.77 -19.53 -14.59
CA HIS A 107 1.38 -18.21 -15.11
C HIS A 107 0.66 -17.25 -14.12
N ASP A 108 0.62 -17.54 -12.81
CA ASP A 108 -0.07 -16.75 -11.77
C ASP A 108 0.90 -16.30 -10.66
N ILE A 109 2.04 -15.72 -11.05
CA ILE A 109 2.97 -15.09 -10.09
C ILE A 109 2.33 -13.81 -9.54
N LYS A 110 2.19 -13.73 -8.22
CA LYS A 110 1.63 -12.57 -7.53
C LYS A 110 2.74 -11.65 -7.06
N VAL A 111 2.39 -10.39 -6.80
CA VAL A 111 3.29 -9.40 -6.17
C VAL A 111 3.90 -9.96 -4.88
N ALA A 112 3.09 -10.61 -4.04
CA ALA A 112 3.56 -11.22 -2.80
C ALA A 112 4.62 -12.33 -3.02
N ASP A 113 4.56 -13.06 -4.14
CA ASP A 113 5.54 -14.12 -4.43
C ASP A 113 6.91 -13.52 -4.78
N VAL A 114 6.93 -12.46 -5.60
CA VAL A 114 8.16 -11.71 -5.91
C VAL A 114 8.77 -11.10 -4.64
N ILE A 115 7.92 -10.53 -3.77
CA ILE A 115 8.33 -9.97 -2.48
C ILE A 115 8.91 -11.06 -1.57
N ASP A 116 8.37 -12.27 -1.60
CA ASP A 116 8.88 -13.39 -0.80
C ASP A 116 10.30 -13.79 -1.23
N ILE A 117 10.56 -13.88 -2.54
CA ILE A 117 11.92 -14.07 -3.08
C ILE A 117 12.85 -12.94 -2.64
N LEU A 118 12.40 -11.70 -2.85
CA LEU A 118 13.15 -10.49 -2.53
C LEU A 118 13.57 -10.47 -1.05
N ARG A 119 12.65 -10.81 -0.14
CA ARG A 119 12.89 -10.78 1.31
C ARG A 119 13.68 -11.97 1.84
N ASN A 120 13.41 -13.18 1.34
CA ASN A 120 13.91 -14.40 1.96
C ASN A 120 15.13 -14.98 1.25
N GLN A 121 15.36 -14.63 -0.01
CA GLN A 121 16.42 -15.24 -0.83
C GLN A 121 17.53 -14.26 -1.21
N MET A 122 17.29 -12.95 -1.13
CA MET A 122 18.31 -11.95 -1.42
C MET A 122 18.93 -11.39 -0.15
N LYS A 123 20.23 -11.67 0.03
CA LYS A 123 21.01 -11.22 1.19
C LYS A 123 21.15 -9.69 1.29
N SER A 124 20.95 -8.97 0.17
CA SER A 124 21.03 -7.52 0.08
C SER A 124 19.74 -6.81 0.53
N PHE A 125 18.64 -7.53 0.74
CA PHE A 125 17.37 -6.91 1.10
C PHE A 125 17.37 -6.47 2.56
N ASN A 126 17.62 -5.17 2.78
CA ASN A 126 17.76 -4.56 4.11
C ASN A 126 16.65 -3.55 4.45
N TYR A 127 15.54 -3.58 3.72
CA TYR A 127 14.44 -2.64 3.91
C TYR A 127 13.50 -3.10 5.03
N GLU A 128 12.92 -2.13 5.73
CA GLU A 128 11.97 -2.36 6.82
C GLU A 128 10.51 -2.44 6.34
N ALA A 129 10.26 -1.96 5.12
CA ALA A 129 8.96 -1.96 4.48
C ALA A 129 9.05 -2.01 2.95
N ILE A 130 7.94 -2.36 2.32
CA ILE A 130 7.67 -2.08 0.90
C ILE A 130 6.51 -1.12 0.81
N LYS A 131 6.58 -0.16 -0.13
CA LYS A 131 5.39 0.58 -0.56
C LYS A 131 5.09 0.28 -2.02
N SER A 132 3.81 0.09 -2.31
CA SER A 132 3.34 -0.33 -3.63
C SER A 132 2.06 0.42 -4.00
N PRO A 133 1.89 0.80 -5.27
CA PRO A 133 0.64 1.35 -5.73
C PRO A 133 -0.36 0.22 -5.99
N SER A 134 -1.64 0.48 -5.70
CA SER A 134 -2.74 -0.45 -6.00
C SER A 134 -3.58 0.07 -7.16
N HIS A 135 -2.91 0.39 -8.27
CA HIS A 135 -3.56 0.93 -9.47
C HIS A 135 -4.71 0.03 -9.93
N GLY A 136 -5.87 0.66 -10.18
CA GLY A 136 -7.06 -0.06 -10.67
C GLY A 136 -7.88 -0.79 -9.60
N ALA A 137 -7.43 -0.86 -8.34
CA ALA A 137 -8.21 -1.48 -7.26
C ALA A 137 -9.50 -0.69 -6.93
N ARG A 138 -9.47 0.64 -7.09
CA ARG A 138 -10.64 1.52 -6.91
C ARG A 138 -11.25 1.93 -8.24
N ARG A 139 -12.58 1.80 -8.34
CA ARG A 139 -13.36 2.22 -9.52
C ARG A 139 -13.23 3.73 -9.77
N TYR A 140 -13.32 4.14 -11.03
CA TYR A 140 -13.12 5.53 -11.48
C TYR A 140 -14.07 6.55 -10.85
N ASN A 141 -15.35 6.20 -10.65
CA ASN A 141 -16.39 7.08 -10.09
C ASN A 141 -16.70 6.74 -8.62
N ASN A 142 -15.75 6.17 -7.87
CA ASN A 142 -15.95 5.91 -6.46
C ASN A 142 -15.88 7.22 -5.66
N GLN A 143 -16.65 7.34 -4.57
CA GLN A 143 -16.71 8.56 -3.74
C GLN A 143 -15.36 9.00 -3.14
N TYR A 144 -14.42 8.05 -2.98
CA TYR A 144 -13.06 8.34 -2.48
C TYR A 144 -12.05 8.66 -3.57
N SER A 145 -12.44 8.52 -4.83
CA SER A 145 -11.56 8.77 -5.96
C SER A 145 -11.50 10.27 -6.30
N PHE A 146 -10.31 10.76 -6.62
CA PHE A 146 -10.11 12.11 -7.13
C PHE A 146 -9.25 12.05 -8.38
N ASN A 147 -9.89 12.13 -9.53
CA ASN A 147 -9.27 11.92 -10.83
C ASN A 147 -9.41 13.17 -11.71
N ILE A 148 -8.30 13.64 -12.29
CA ILE A 148 -8.31 14.72 -13.28
C ILE A 148 -7.96 14.12 -14.66
N LYS A 149 -8.82 14.35 -15.66
CA LYS A 149 -8.58 13.87 -17.02
C LYS A 149 -7.47 14.69 -17.69
N PHE A 150 -6.58 14.05 -18.46
CA PHE A 150 -5.53 14.77 -19.20
C PHE A 150 -6.05 15.54 -20.42
N LYS A 151 -7.08 15.03 -21.12
CA LYS A 151 -7.78 15.71 -22.22
C LYS A 151 -9.28 15.41 -22.19
N TYR A 152 -10.10 16.40 -22.51
CA TYR A 152 -11.50 16.20 -22.86
C TYR A 152 -11.54 15.81 -24.34
N ASP A 153 -11.69 14.53 -24.64
CA ASP A 153 -11.87 14.12 -26.03
C ASP A 153 -13.36 13.97 -26.30
N SER A 154 -13.92 14.97 -26.99
CA SER A 154 -15.30 14.96 -27.47
C SER A 154 -15.50 14.05 -28.70
N GLN A 155 -14.44 13.37 -29.19
CA GLN A 155 -14.49 12.55 -30.40
C GLN A 155 -14.22 11.05 -30.18
N VAL A 156 -13.99 10.57 -28.95
CA VAL A 156 -13.99 9.12 -28.68
C VAL A 156 -15.44 8.64 -28.64
N LYS A 157 -15.98 8.31 -29.82
CA LYS A 157 -17.33 7.75 -30.02
C LYS A 157 -17.46 6.27 -29.67
N ASP A 158 -16.43 5.63 -29.13
CA ASP A 158 -16.50 4.25 -28.68
C ASP A 158 -16.45 4.16 -27.15
N ASN A 159 -17.19 3.19 -26.61
CA ASN A 159 -17.44 2.89 -25.19
C ASN A 159 -16.20 2.67 -24.29
N MET A 160 -15.01 3.02 -24.74
CA MET A 160 -13.79 3.15 -23.93
C MET A 160 -13.58 4.62 -23.56
N SER A 161 -14.36 5.08 -22.59
CA SER A 161 -14.13 6.36 -21.89
C SER A 161 -12.63 6.62 -21.69
N ASN A 162 -12.13 7.80 -22.07
CA ASN A 162 -10.73 8.21 -21.93
C ASN A 162 -10.13 7.75 -20.58
N LYS A 163 -9.35 6.65 -20.61
CA LYS A 163 -8.75 6.05 -19.40
C LYS A 163 -7.55 6.85 -18.87
N GLN A 164 -7.01 7.76 -19.68
CA GLN A 164 -5.86 8.59 -19.33
C GLN A 164 -6.26 9.67 -18.32
N ARG A 165 -5.72 9.56 -17.11
CA ARG A 165 -6.03 10.47 -16.00
C ARG A 165 -4.88 10.53 -15.01
N LEU A 166 -4.82 11.65 -14.30
CA LEU A 166 -4.06 11.77 -13.06
C LEU A 166 -4.97 11.33 -11.90
N GLU A 167 -4.60 10.24 -11.23
CA GLU A 167 -5.17 9.91 -9.92
C GLU A 167 -4.47 10.77 -8.87
N VAL A 168 -5.16 11.78 -8.33
CA VAL A 168 -4.57 12.78 -7.41
C VAL A 168 -4.40 12.21 -5.99
N ARG A 169 -5.20 11.20 -5.65
CA ARG A 169 -5.16 10.49 -4.36
C ARG A 169 -4.90 9.01 -4.58
N PRO A 170 -3.75 8.62 -5.17
CA PRO A 170 -3.48 7.22 -5.49
C PRO A 170 -3.57 6.34 -4.26
N LEU A 171 -3.98 5.10 -4.48
CA LEU A 171 -3.90 4.04 -3.48
C LEU A 171 -2.44 3.62 -3.34
N ILE A 172 -1.73 4.23 -2.39
CA ILE A 172 -0.38 3.81 -2.00
C ILE A 172 -0.49 3.07 -0.68
N GLN A 173 -0.14 1.79 -0.73
CA GLN A 173 -0.14 0.91 0.43
C GLN A 173 1.31 0.68 0.89
N ILE A 174 1.52 0.72 2.19
CA ILE A 174 2.80 0.44 2.85
C ILE A 174 2.61 -0.84 3.66
N CYS A 175 3.49 -1.83 3.45
CA CYS A 175 3.60 -3.02 4.27
C CYS A 175 4.91 -2.94 5.06
N ILE A 176 4.80 -2.69 6.37
CA ILE A 176 5.94 -2.69 7.29
C ILE A 176 6.14 -4.11 7.83
N PHE A 177 7.36 -4.63 7.80
CA PHE A 177 7.60 -6.04 8.12
C PHE A 177 7.64 -6.36 9.62
N LYS A 178 7.98 -5.36 10.44
CA LYS A 178 8.06 -5.46 11.90
C LYS A 178 7.27 -4.33 12.55
N LYS A 179 6.71 -4.57 13.73
CA LYS A 179 5.88 -3.59 14.45
C LYS A 179 6.59 -2.25 14.67
N SER A 180 7.89 -2.30 14.95
CA SER A 180 8.75 -1.14 15.20
C SER A 180 9.42 -0.57 13.94
N GLY A 181 9.11 -1.10 12.76
CA GLY A 181 9.74 -0.67 11.51
C GLY A 181 9.38 0.77 11.15
N LEU A 182 10.26 1.43 10.40
CA LEU A 182 10.17 2.83 9.96
C LEU A 182 10.05 3.85 11.12
N GLY A 183 10.45 3.48 12.34
CA GLY A 183 10.28 4.34 13.52
C GLY A 183 8.80 4.67 13.78
N LEU A 184 7.92 3.69 13.57
CA LEU A 184 6.48 3.82 13.78
C LEU A 184 6.17 4.28 15.21
N ARG A 185 5.32 5.31 15.32
CA ARG A 185 4.93 5.93 16.60
C ARG A 185 3.55 6.57 16.49
N ASP A 186 3.06 7.06 17.63
CA ASP A 186 1.81 7.83 17.75
C ASP A 186 0.59 7.10 17.14
N PHE A 187 0.54 5.77 17.32
CA PHE A 187 -0.56 4.94 16.85
C PHE A 187 -1.80 5.17 17.73
N HIS A 188 -2.90 5.68 17.16
CA HIS A 188 -4.14 5.95 17.87
C HIS A 188 -5.37 5.89 16.96
N ILE A 189 -6.55 5.64 17.52
CA ILE A 189 -7.83 5.60 16.77
C ILE A 189 -8.27 7.02 16.44
N ILE A 190 -8.61 7.25 15.17
CA ILE A 190 -9.12 8.54 14.67
C ILE A 190 -10.54 8.44 14.10
N TYR A 191 -11.06 7.23 13.94
CA TYR A 191 -12.41 6.99 13.43
C TYR A 191 -13.03 5.75 14.07
N ILE A 192 -14.24 5.93 14.57
CA ILE A 192 -15.16 4.88 15.04
C ILE A 192 -16.50 5.14 14.33
N PRO A 193 -17.13 4.13 13.72
CA PRO A 193 -18.41 4.27 13.07
C PRO A 193 -19.49 4.50 14.13
N GLU A 194 -20.50 5.30 13.79
CA GLU A 194 -21.64 5.61 14.66
C GLU A 194 -22.55 4.39 14.91
#